data_AF-A0A1B3WDK3-F1
#
_entry.id   AF-A0A1B3WDK3-F1
#
_cell.length_a   1.000
_cell.length_b   1.000
_cell.length_c   1.000
_cell.angle_alpha   90.00
_cell.angle_beta   90.00
_cell.angle_gamma   90.00
#
_symmetry.space_group_name_H-M   'P 1'
#
loop_
_entity.id
_entity.type
_entity.pdbx_description
1 polymer ?
#
loop_
_entity_poly.entity_id
_entity_poly.type
_entity_poly.pdbx_seq_one_letter_code
_entity_poly.pdbx_strand_id
1 'polypeptide(L)'
;MSNYTGKHILLDCYGCKTEHIQSKESLLSIITAISKTIKIELIKTEESLTEEEVILAGFGLRSQVCIHAYPQLNYVAADIYTFEVGFNPTQAIQIMRKTLAAEKIRATSIRRGNIDAHPDMKPTTKSKTTTLRKVKNVGRQINQARKKFVSTIRKKTI
;
A
#
# COMPACT_ATOMS: atom_id res chain seq x y z
N MET A 1 10.47 -24.04 13.94
CA MET A 1 9.37 -23.06 14.01
C MET A 1 9.96 -21.70 13.72
N SER A 2 9.37 -20.89 12.85
CA SER A 2 9.99 -19.61 12.48
C SER A 2 9.75 -18.56 13.56
N ASN A 3 10.79 -18.13 14.27
CA ASN A 3 10.75 -17.16 15.36
C ASN A 3 10.54 -15.70 14.88
N TYR A 4 9.65 -15.48 13.91
CA TYR A 4 9.27 -14.13 13.51
C TYR A 4 8.28 -13.58 14.52
N THR A 5 8.62 -12.44 15.09
CA THR A 5 7.87 -11.87 16.20
C THR A 5 6.98 -10.69 15.79
N GLY A 6 7.27 -10.02 14.67
CA GLY A 6 6.45 -8.92 14.16
C GLY A 6 6.12 -9.02 12.68
N LYS A 7 5.09 -8.27 12.27
CA LYS A 7 4.70 -8.09 10.87
C LYS A 7 4.67 -6.62 10.53
N HIS A 8 5.22 -6.27 9.37
CA HIS A 8 5.14 -4.93 8.81
C HIS A 8 4.60 -5.02 7.39
N ILE A 9 3.63 -4.17 7.06
CA ILE A 9 3.12 -4.01 5.72
C ILE A 9 3.37 -2.59 5.28
N LEU A 10 4.01 -2.46 4.12
CA LEU A 10 4.18 -1.20 3.41
C LEU A 10 3.16 -1.19 2.26
N LEU A 11 2.44 -0.09 2.11
CA LEU A 11 1.40 0.09 1.10
C LEU A 11 1.66 1.36 0.30
N ASP A 12 1.74 1.20 -1.02
CA ASP A 12 1.70 2.32 -1.98
C ASP A 12 0.32 2.32 -2.64
N CYS A 13 -0.48 3.35 -2.37
CA CYS A 13 -1.83 3.52 -2.90
C CYS A 13 -1.83 4.64 -3.95
N TYR A 14 -2.17 4.31 -5.19
CA TYR A 14 -2.16 5.22 -6.33
C TYR A 14 -3.56 5.46 -6.86
N GLY A 15 -3.81 6.68 -7.34
CA GLY A 15 -5.12 7.08 -7.86
C GLY A 15 -6.16 7.11 -6.75
N CYS A 16 -5.76 7.59 -5.57
CA CYS A 16 -6.68 7.87 -4.47
C CYS A 16 -7.54 9.09 -4.83
N LYS A 17 -8.77 9.14 -4.32
CA LYS A 17 -9.60 10.33 -4.48
C LYS A 17 -9.12 11.43 -3.54
N THR A 18 -8.93 12.65 -4.07
CA THR A 18 -8.40 13.80 -3.32
C THR A 18 -9.24 14.10 -2.09
N GLU A 19 -10.56 14.00 -2.18
CA GLU A 19 -11.47 14.26 -1.06
C GLU A 19 -11.28 13.31 0.14
N HIS A 20 -10.66 12.14 -0.07
CA HIS A 20 -10.41 11.13 0.98
C HIS A 20 -9.02 11.25 1.62
N ILE A 21 -8.16 12.15 1.13
CA ILE A 21 -6.74 12.23 1.56
C ILE A 21 -6.29 13.65 1.90
N GLN A 22 -7.17 14.64 1.81
CA GLN A 22 -6.88 16.06 2.04
C GLN A 22 -7.01 16.52 3.49
N SER A 23 -7.50 15.66 4.40
CA SER A 23 -7.76 16.06 5.78
C SER A 23 -7.31 15.01 6.79
N LYS A 24 -6.96 15.50 7.98
CA LYS A 24 -6.64 14.68 9.16
C LYS A 24 -7.77 13.71 9.48
N GLU A 25 -9.02 14.17 9.49
CA GLU A 25 -10.19 13.36 9.86
C GLU A 25 -10.34 12.17 8.91
N SER A 26 -10.06 12.38 7.62
CA SER A 26 -10.07 11.33 6.62
C SER A 26 -9.02 10.26 6.95
N LEU A 27 -7.79 10.66 7.26
CA LEU A 27 -6.73 9.72 7.64
C LEU A 27 -6.99 9.05 9.01
N LEU A 28 -7.54 9.77 9.97
CA LEU A 28 -7.87 9.24 11.29
C LEU A 28 -8.93 8.14 11.21
N SER A 29 -9.90 8.27 10.31
CA SER A 29 -10.89 7.22 10.05
C SER A 29 -10.24 5.92 9.56
N ILE A 30 -9.18 6.05 8.76
CA ILE A 30 -8.41 4.92 8.21
C ILE A 30 -7.61 4.25 9.33
N ILE A 31 -6.86 5.03 10.10
CA ILE A 31 -6.08 4.52 11.24
C ILE A 31 -7.01 3.81 12.23
N THR A 32 -8.13 4.42 12.59
CA THR A 32 -9.11 3.83 13.51
C THR A 32 -9.68 2.51 12.98
N ALA A 33 -10.04 2.46 11.69
CA ALA A 33 -10.55 1.23 11.07
C ALA A 33 -9.50 0.11 11.04
N ILE A 34 -8.24 0.46 10.73
CA ILE A 34 -7.11 -0.48 10.74
C ILE A 34 -6.89 -0.98 12.17
N SER A 35 -6.71 -0.09 13.14
CA SER A 35 -6.47 -0.41 14.56
C SER A 35 -7.55 -1.34 15.12
N LYS A 36 -8.83 -1.07 14.85
CA LYS A 36 -9.94 -1.95 15.25
C LYS A 36 -9.84 -3.33 14.61
N THR A 37 -9.47 -3.41 13.34
CA THR A 37 -9.36 -4.67 12.59
C THR A 37 -8.21 -5.54 13.10
N ILE A 38 -7.10 -4.89 13.48
CA ILE A 38 -5.92 -5.57 14.04
C ILE A 38 -5.99 -5.75 15.56
N LYS A 39 -7.13 -5.37 16.18
CA LYS A 39 -7.39 -5.44 17.62
C LYS A 39 -6.32 -4.72 18.46
N ILE A 40 -5.87 -3.57 17.96
CA ILE A 40 -4.93 -2.70 18.64
C ILE A 40 -5.69 -1.51 19.22
N GLU A 41 -5.45 -1.25 20.50
CA GLU A 41 -5.88 -0.03 21.15
C GLU A 41 -4.96 1.12 20.71
N LEU A 42 -5.58 2.22 20.26
CA LEU A 42 -4.87 3.42 19.84
C LEU A 42 -4.59 4.28 21.08
N ILE A 43 -3.32 4.37 21.47
CA ILE A 43 -2.85 5.09 22.67
C ILE A 43 -2.59 6.56 22.34
N LYS A 44 -2.01 6.82 21.16
CA LYS A 44 -1.56 8.16 20.78
C LYS A 44 -1.68 8.36 19.28
N THR A 45 -1.98 9.59 18.87
CA THR A 45 -1.89 10.04 17.47
C THR A 45 -1.02 11.28 17.38
N GLU A 46 -0.19 11.35 16.34
CA GLU A 46 0.66 12.49 16.01
C GLU A 46 0.43 12.88 14.55
N GLU A 47 0.44 14.18 14.27
CA GLU A 47 0.17 14.72 12.94
C GLU A 47 1.18 15.75 12.50
N SER A 48 1.32 15.87 11.19
CA SER A 48 2.03 16.95 10.55
C SER A 48 1.29 17.30 9.27
N LEU A 49 0.83 18.54 9.16
CA LEU A 49 0.06 19.04 8.02
C LEU A 49 0.80 20.18 7.36
N THR A 50 0.96 20.06 6.05
CA THR A 50 1.45 21.11 5.15
C THR A 50 0.48 21.25 3.98
N GLU A 51 0.68 22.24 3.11
CA GLU A 51 -0.13 22.37 1.90
C GLU A 51 0.04 21.19 0.93
N GLU A 52 1.20 20.53 0.95
CA GLU A 52 1.59 19.47 0.01
C GLU A 52 1.42 18.05 0.59
N GLU A 53 1.42 17.92 1.92
CA GLU A 53 1.47 16.64 2.62
C GLU A 53 0.62 16.65 3.88
N VAL A 54 -0.18 15.59 4.06
CA VAL A 54 -0.92 15.31 5.30
C VAL A 54 -0.38 14.01 5.88
N ILE A 55 0.26 14.09 7.04
CA ILE A 55 0.83 12.95 7.76
C ILE A 55 0.03 12.70 9.02
N LEU A 56 -0.32 11.44 9.25
CA LEU A 56 -0.90 10.99 10.50
C LEU A 56 -0.29 9.66 10.93
N ALA A 57 0.22 9.61 12.16
CA ALA A 57 0.74 8.41 12.79
C ALA A 57 -0.09 8.05 14.03
N GLY A 58 -0.54 6.81 14.11
CA GLY A 58 -1.22 6.23 15.26
C GLY A 58 -0.34 5.19 15.93
N PHE A 59 -0.21 5.27 17.24
CA PHE A 59 0.60 4.37 18.06
C PHE A 59 -0.27 3.57 19.01
N GLY A 60 0.00 2.27 19.08
CA GLY A 60 -0.55 1.35 20.07
C GLY A 60 0.57 0.56 20.72
N LEU A 61 0.23 -0.32 21.67
CA LEU A 61 1.22 -1.14 22.34
C LEU A 61 1.92 -2.07 21.32
N ARG A 62 3.24 -1.87 21.13
CA ARG A 62 4.07 -2.65 20.19
C ARG A 62 3.55 -2.64 18.74
N SER A 63 2.93 -1.53 18.34
CA SER A 63 2.32 -1.38 17.02
C SER A 63 2.22 0.07 16.58
N GLN A 64 2.19 0.30 15.28
CA GLN A 64 1.94 1.62 14.72
C GLN A 64 1.26 1.53 13.36
N VAL A 65 0.53 2.59 13.00
CA VAL A 65 0.02 2.86 11.67
C VAL A 65 0.48 4.26 11.28
N CYS A 66 1.29 4.40 10.24
CA CYS A 66 1.68 5.70 9.69
C CYS A 66 1.08 5.87 8.30
N ILE A 67 0.56 7.05 8.00
CA ILE A 67 -0.01 7.39 6.69
C ILE A 67 0.56 8.74 6.26
N HIS A 68 1.17 8.75 5.07
CA HIS A 68 1.60 9.95 4.35
C HIS A 68 0.70 10.12 3.13
N ALA A 69 -0.06 11.20 3.09
CA ALA A 69 -0.93 11.52 1.97
C ALA A 69 -0.41 12.72 1.19
N TYR A 70 -0.42 12.59 -0.14
CA TYR A 70 -0.01 13.63 -1.09
C TYR A 70 -1.20 13.92 -2.02
N PRO A 71 -2.10 14.85 -1.64
CA PRO A 71 -3.33 15.15 -2.37
C PRO A 71 -3.10 15.48 -3.85
N GLN A 72 -2.07 16.27 -4.15
CA GLN A 72 -1.70 16.70 -5.50
C GLN A 72 -1.29 15.53 -6.40
N LEU A 73 -0.77 14.45 -5.82
CA LEU A 73 -0.33 13.26 -6.53
C LEU A 73 -1.39 12.15 -6.56
N ASN A 74 -2.53 12.35 -5.87
CA ASN A 74 -3.52 11.29 -5.63
C ASN A 74 -2.86 10.01 -5.10
N TYR A 75 -1.93 10.20 -4.15
CA TYR A 75 -1.03 9.16 -3.67
C TYR A 75 -1.03 9.09 -2.15
N VAL A 76 -0.97 7.87 -1.62
CA VAL A 76 -0.80 7.61 -0.19
C VAL A 76 0.25 6.51 0.00
N ALA A 77 1.24 6.79 0.83
CA ALA A 77 2.14 5.79 1.40
C ALA A 77 1.69 5.45 2.82
N ALA A 78 1.65 4.17 3.19
CA ALA A 78 1.25 3.77 4.53
C ALA A 78 2.05 2.57 5.06
N ASP A 79 2.33 2.64 6.35
CA ASP A 79 3.12 1.67 7.10
C ASP A 79 2.29 1.12 8.26
N ILE A 80 2.05 -0.19 8.28
CA ILE A 80 1.27 -0.87 9.32
C ILE A 80 2.15 -1.92 9.97
N TYR A 81 2.59 -1.64 11.19
CA TYR A 81 3.44 -2.51 11.98
C TYR A 81 2.72 -3.02 13.22
N THR A 82 2.85 -4.30 13.49
CA THR A 82 2.36 -4.91 14.71
C THR A 82 3.23 -6.09 15.12
N PHE A 83 3.45 -6.21 16.43
CA PHE A 83 4.03 -7.39 17.05
C PHE A 83 2.96 -8.46 17.39
N GLU A 84 1.69 -8.18 17.14
CA GLU A 84 0.59 -9.08 17.45
C GLU A 84 0.47 -10.23 16.44
N VAL A 85 0.10 -11.41 16.94
CA VAL A 85 -0.06 -12.61 16.12
C VAL A 85 -1.41 -12.56 15.40
N GLY A 86 -1.49 -13.14 14.19
CA GLY A 86 -2.77 -13.28 13.48
C GLY A 86 -3.18 -12.10 12.58
N PHE A 87 -2.42 -11.01 12.52
CA PHE A 87 -2.70 -9.94 11.55
C PHE A 87 -2.66 -10.45 10.10
N ASN A 88 -3.75 -10.25 9.36
CA ASN A 88 -3.88 -10.58 7.94
C ASN A 88 -3.71 -9.32 7.08
N PRO A 89 -2.61 -9.20 6.30
CA PRO A 89 -2.37 -8.07 5.41
C PRO A 89 -3.49 -7.74 4.43
N THR A 90 -4.28 -8.74 4.05
CA THR A 90 -5.37 -8.56 3.09
C THR A 90 -6.45 -7.63 3.63
N GLN A 91 -6.72 -7.65 4.94
CA GLN A 91 -7.74 -6.81 5.56
C GLN A 91 -7.34 -5.32 5.49
N ALA A 92 -6.07 -5.00 5.80
CA ALA A 92 -5.54 -3.65 5.66
C ALA A 92 -5.65 -3.15 4.21
N ILE A 93 -5.26 -3.96 3.23
CA ILE A 93 -5.37 -3.62 1.80
C ILE A 93 -6.84 -3.35 1.41
N GLN A 94 -7.79 -4.12 1.94
CA GLN A 94 -9.22 -3.92 1.67
C GLN A 94 -9.75 -2.62 2.26
N ILE A 95 -9.38 -2.31 3.52
CA ILE A 95 -9.74 -1.05 4.18
C ILE A 95 -9.20 0.12 3.35
N MET A 96 -7.89 0.13 3.09
CA MET A 96 -7.23 1.19 2.32
C MET A 96 -7.85 1.38 0.94
N ARG A 97 -8.16 0.29 0.23
CA ARG A 97 -8.83 0.38 -1.08
C ARG A 97 -10.20 1.01 -1.01
N LYS A 98 -10.98 0.66 0.02
CA LYS A 98 -12.35 1.16 0.20
C LYS A 98 -12.33 2.63 0.62
N THR A 99 -11.53 2.99 1.62
CA THR A 99 -11.51 4.33 2.20
C THR A 99 -10.88 5.34 1.25
N LEU A 100 -9.78 4.99 0.59
CA LEU A 100 -9.07 5.89 -0.33
C LEU A 100 -9.64 5.89 -1.75
N ALA A 101 -10.54 4.95 -2.05
CA ALA A 101 -10.97 4.60 -3.42
C ALA A 101 -9.79 4.37 -4.37
N ALA A 102 -8.66 3.86 -3.85
CA ALA A 102 -7.42 3.74 -4.60
C ALA A 102 -7.56 2.82 -5.82
N GLU A 103 -7.16 3.31 -6.98
CA GLU A 103 -7.17 2.53 -8.22
C GLU A 103 -6.21 1.33 -8.15
N LYS A 104 -5.00 1.56 -7.63
CA LYS A 104 -3.94 0.55 -7.55
C LYS A 104 -3.32 0.58 -6.16
N ILE A 105 -3.09 -0.60 -5.60
CA ILE A 105 -2.34 -0.76 -4.35
C ILE A 105 -1.22 -1.74 -4.61
N ARG A 106 0.00 -1.33 -4.29
CA ARG A 106 1.16 -2.21 -4.17
C ARG A 106 1.36 -2.48 -2.68
N ALA A 107 1.48 -3.75 -2.32
CA ALA A 107 1.69 -4.16 -0.95
C ALA A 107 2.95 -5.01 -0.83
N THR A 108 3.74 -4.69 0.18
CA THR A 108 4.96 -5.41 0.52
C THR A 108 4.87 -5.83 1.98
N SER A 109 4.96 -7.14 2.23
CA SER A 109 4.94 -7.67 3.61
C SER A 109 6.34 -8.09 4.02
N ILE A 110 6.74 -7.61 5.21
CA ILE A 110 8.03 -7.86 5.83
C ILE A 110 7.77 -8.53 7.18
N ARG A 111 8.43 -9.66 7.42
CA ARG A 111 8.48 -10.30 8.74
C ARG A 111 9.59 -9.64 9.55
N ARG A 112 9.30 -9.26 10.79
CA ARG A 112 10.20 -8.52 11.68
C ARG A 112 10.64 -9.43 12.83
N GLY A 113 11.86 -9.20 13.34
CA GLY A 113 12.39 -9.92 14.50
C GLY A 113 12.78 -11.36 14.20
N ASN A 114 13.44 -11.63 13.07
CA ASN A 114 14.01 -12.95 12.80
C ASN A 114 15.36 -13.08 13.50
N ILE A 115 15.38 -13.57 14.74
CA ILE A 115 16.60 -13.54 15.55
C ILE A 115 17.55 -14.69 15.17
N ASP A 116 17.00 -15.87 14.85
CA ASP A 116 17.81 -17.08 14.64
C ASP A 116 18.26 -17.29 13.20
N ALA A 117 17.65 -16.59 12.26
CA ALA A 117 18.01 -16.71 10.87
C ALA A 117 18.43 -15.34 10.34
N HIS A 118 19.59 -15.30 9.70
CA HIS A 118 20.08 -14.20 8.88
C HIS A 118 19.70 -14.38 7.38
N PRO A 119 18.46 -14.71 6.96
CA PRO A 119 18.15 -14.66 5.55
C PRO A 119 17.97 -13.19 5.19
N ASP A 120 18.64 -12.82 4.10
CA ASP A 120 18.47 -11.58 3.36
C ASP A 120 16.99 -11.16 3.34
N MET A 121 16.71 -9.91 3.74
CA MET A 121 15.37 -9.41 4.03
C MET A 121 14.62 -9.12 2.72
N LYS A 122 14.44 -10.14 1.86
CA LYS A 122 13.78 -9.99 0.55
C LYS A 122 12.28 -9.80 0.74
N PRO A 123 11.73 -8.62 0.38
CA PRO A 123 10.32 -8.35 0.57
C PRO A 123 9.46 -9.19 -0.39
N THR A 124 8.36 -9.75 0.09
CA THR A 124 7.39 -10.41 -0.80
C THR A 124 6.40 -9.37 -1.32
N THR A 125 6.46 -9.05 -2.62
CA THR A 125 5.52 -8.12 -3.27
C THR A 125 4.33 -8.89 -3.83
N LYS A 126 3.10 -8.50 -3.45
CA LYS A 126 1.86 -8.98 -4.08
C LYS A 126 1.10 -7.80 -4.68
N SER A 127 0.89 -7.81 -6.00
CA SER A 127 0.04 -6.82 -6.67
C SER A 127 -1.34 -7.43 -6.95
N LYS A 128 -2.41 -6.74 -6.52
CA LYS A 128 -3.79 -7.12 -6.85
C LYS A 128 -4.37 -6.06 -7.79
N THR A 129 -4.59 -6.46 -9.05
CA THR A 129 -5.25 -5.66 -10.09
C THR A 129 -6.58 -6.33 -10.45
N THR A 130 -7.63 -5.54 -10.65
CA THR A 130 -8.97 -6.04 -11.02
C THR A 130 -8.96 -6.77 -12.38
N THR A 131 -9.85 -7.75 -12.56
CA THR A 131 -9.91 -8.60 -13.77
C THR A 131 -10.11 -7.78 -15.04
N LEU A 132 -11.04 -6.82 -15.05
CA LEU A 132 -11.26 -5.88 -16.15
C LEU A 132 -9.99 -5.12 -16.54
N ARG A 133 -9.19 -4.73 -15.54
CA ARG A 133 -7.96 -3.95 -15.75
C ARG A 133 -6.79 -4.82 -16.21
N LYS A 134 -6.75 -6.11 -15.84
CA LYS A 134 -5.83 -7.09 -16.44
C LYS A 134 -6.09 -7.23 -17.93
N VAL A 135 -7.35 -7.40 -18.34
CA VAL A 135 -7.75 -7.48 -19.76
C VAL A 135 -7.36 -6.20 -20.51
N LYS A 136 -7.66 -5.03 -19.95
CA LYS A 136 -7.28 -3.73 -20.55
C LYS A 136 -5.76 -3.57 -20.70
N ASN A 137 -4.98 -4.01 -19.72
CA ASN A 137 -3.52 -3.94 -19.76
C ASN A 137 -2.92 -4.90 -20.80
N VAL A 138 -3.46 -6.11 -20.94
CA VAL A 138 -3.08 -7.06 -21.99
C VAL A 138 -3.34 -6.47 -23.38
N GLY A 139 -4.53 -5.90 -23.60
CA GLY A 139 -4.84 -5.23 -24.88
C GLY A 139 -3.88 -4.08 -25.20
N ARG A 140 -3.47 -3.30 -24.20
CA ARG A 140 -2.46 -2.24 -24.35
C ARG A 140 -1.08 -2.79 -24.73
N GLN A 141 -0.64 -3.87 -24.09
CA GLN A 141 0.64 -4.52 -24.38
C GLN A 141 0.67 -5.11 -25.80
N ILE A 142 -0.40 -5.80 -26.22
CA ILE A 142 -0.52 -6.34 -27.59
C ILE A 142 -0.43 -5.22 -28.62
N ASN A 143 -1.13 -4.11 -28.40
CA ASN A 143 -1.07 -2.96 -29.31
C ASN A 143 0.33 -2.32 -29.38
N GLN A 144 1.04 -2.23 -28.26
CA GLN A 144 2.42 -1.74 -28.25
C GLN A 144 3.38 -2.70 -28.98
N ALA A 145 3.24 -4.01 -28.76
CA ALA A 145 4.03 -5.02 -29.47
C ALA A 145 3.76 -4.97 -30.98
N ARG A 146 2.50 -4.86 -31.40
CA ARG A 146 2.11 -4.69 -32.80
C ARG A 146 2.74 -3.44 -33.42
N LYS A 147 2.68 -2.29 -32.73
CA LYS A 147 3.32 -1.05 -33.22
C LYS A 147 4.83 -1.20 -33.37
N LYS A 148 5.51 -1.84 -32.41
CA LYS A 148 6.95 -2.14 -32.51
C LYS A 148 7.29 -3.08 -33.65
N PHE A 149 6.47 -4.12 -33.88
CA PHE A 149 6.67 -5.06 -34.97
C PHE A 149 6.55 -4.37 -36.34
N VAL A 150 5.49 -3.58 -36.54
CA VAL A 150 5.27 -2.82 -37.77
C VAL A 150 6.39 -1.82 -38.03
N SER A 151 6.88 -1.11 -37.01
CA SER A 151 8.00 -0.18 -37.17
C SER A 151 9.31 -0.90 -37.49
N THR A 152 9.52 -2.10 -36.93
CA THR A 152 10.71 -2.93 -37.21
C THR A 152 10.69 -3.47 -38.63
N ILE A 153 9.53 -3.93 -39.12
CA ILE A 153 9.37 -4.33 -40.52
C ILE A 153 9.64 -3.16 -41.45
N ARG A 154 9.02 -1.99 -41.22
CA ARG A 154 9.24 -0.79 -42.07
C ARG A 154 10.71 -0.36 -42.14
N LYS A 155 11.48 -0.54 -41.05
CA LYS A 155 12.93 -0.25 -41.03
C LYS A 155 13.81 -1.28 -41.75
N LYS A 156 13.29 -2.49 -42.01
CA LYS A 156 14.01 -3.56 -42.72
C LYS A 156 13.72 -3.57 -44.23
N THR A 157 12.73 -2.80 -44.68
CA THR A 157 12.28 -2.72 -46.09
C THR A 157 12.77 -1.44 -46.80
N ILE A 158 13.65 -0.68 -46.14
CA ILE A 158 14.42 0.47 -46.66
C ILE A 158 15.88 0.11 -46.46
#